data_AF-A0A1Z5KBD3-F1
#
_entry.id   AF-A0A1Z5KBD3-F1
#
_cell.length_a   1.000
_cell.length_b   1.000
_cell.length_c   1.000
_cell.angle_alpha   90.00
_cell.angle_beta   90.00
_cell.angle_gamma   90.00
#
_symmetry.space_group_name_H-M   'P 1'
#
loop_
_entity.id
_entity.type
_entity.pdbx_description
1 polymer ?
#
loop_
_entity_poly.entity_id
_entity_poly.type
_entity_poly.pdbx_seq_one_letter_code
_entity_poly.pdbx_strand_id
1 'polypeptide(L)'
;MPKKSKAQIKRLAKRAEARGEVYEAPVTPVTTEESSSSAQLTNVKLLAARRLQQELLDIEKDESMKAKDRRSAKRKAEAIALEKSGCSADELLAWYKEQKDDDRPETNNSRKQKKADATQTDKRKIPYILFIGQLSYDTTKESLLQHFQSELADDDDGFDINEQTCQIRLLTDAKTKKSRGMAFVELSTPELMHACLKLHKTMLEGRRINVEKSAGGGKHSEQRKEKLKTFRTQQEEYIESMVTKMIDEYKQKGEIQDGELDEGVIALCQRHSGAVVQAALERYVDSNGREMDNPSAYLSFLLGKLAQEGIYDSEKGKKAPTNVTDRPPKRVRLK
;
A
#
# COMPACT_ATOMS: atom_id res chain seq x y z
N MET A 1 47.12 41.60 -5.78
CA MET A 1 47.79 41.23 -4.52
C MET A 1 47.12 39.99 -3.94
N PRO A 2 47.84 38.90 -3.63
CA PRO A 2 47.26 37.68 -3.06
C PRO A 2 46.63 37.99 -1.69
N LYS A 3 45.36 37.59 -1.49
CA LYS A 3 44.61 37.81 -0.23
C LYS A 3 45.28 37.01 0.90
N LYS A 4 45.88 37.70 1.88
CA LYS A 4 46.47 37.05 3.07
C LYS A 4 45.35 36.49 3.96
N SER A 5 45.50 35.25 4.40
CA SER A 5 44.53 34.58 5.30
C SER A 5 44.42 35.30 6.65
N LYS A 6 43.25 35.25 7.31
CA LYS A 6 43.02 35.86 8.65
C LYS A 6 44.06 35.43 9.69
N ALA A 7 44.52 34.18 9.64
CA ALA A 7 45.56 33.68 10.54
C ALA A 7 46.94 34.31 10.27
N GLN A 8 47.22 34.63 9.00
CA GLN A 8 48.45 35.28 8.57
C GLN A 8 48.46 36.76 8.96
N ILE A 9 47.32 37.44 8.88
CA ILE A 9 47.13 38.82 9.35
C ILE A 9 47.35 38.89 10.87
N LYS A 10 46.78 37.95 11.64
CA LYS A 10 46.95 37.89 13.10
C LYS A 10 48.41 37.64 13.53
N ARG A 11 49.15 36.83 12.76
CA ARG A 11 50.59 36.62 13.00
C ARG A 11 51.43 37.85 12.67
N LEU A 12 51.08 38.58 11.62
CA LEU A 12 51.77 39.81 11.22
C LEU A 12 51.53 40.94 12.23
N ALA A 13 50.28 41.10 12.69
CA ALA A 13 49.94 42.07 13.73
C ALA A 13 50.71 41.79 15.04
N LYS A 14 50.73 40.53 15.50
CA LYS A 14 51.48 40.14 16.72
C LYS A 14 52.99 40.32 16.59
N ARG A 15 53.53 40.21 15.36
CA ARG A 15 54.95 40.45 15.08
C ARG A 15 55.30 41.95 15.01
N ALA A 16 54.37 42.79 14.57
CA ALA A 16 54.52 44.24 14.57
C ALA A 16 54.44 44.81 16.00
N GLU A 17 53.51 44.30 16.81
CA GLU A 17 53.36 44.64 18.23
C GLU A 17 54.64 44.33 19.02
N ALA A 18 55.30 43.20 18.73
CA ALA A 18 56.59 42.83 19.33
C ALA A 18 57.76 43.76 18.93
N ARG A 19 57.60 44.58 17.87
CA ARG A 19 58.57 45.61 17.46
C ARG A 19 58.15 47.03 17.86
N GLY A 20 57.01 47.19 18.55
CA GLY A 20 56.46 48.50 18.90
C GLY A 20 55.87 49.26 17.72
N GLU A 21 55.60 48.60 16.59
CA GLU A 21 55.01 49.20 15.40
C GLU A 21 53.52 48.83 15.29
N VAL A 22 52.69 49.80 14.88
CA VAL A 22 51.27 49.56 14.62
C VAL A 22 51.11 48.97 13.22
N TYR A 23 50.56 47.75 13.13
CA TYR A 23 50.27 47.13 11.85
C TYR A 23 48.95 47.64 11.28
N GLU A 24 49.00 48.53 10.29
CA GLU A 24 47.83 48.84 9.46
C GLU A 24 47.62 47.75 8.40
N ALA A 25 46.51 47.04 8.50
CA ALA A 25 46.13 46.06 7.49
C ALA A 25 45.71 46.77 6.19
N PRO A 26 46.08 46.24 5.01
CA PRO A 26 45.63 46.82 3.74
C PRO A 26 44.11 46.80 3.66
N VAL A 27 43.53 47.97 3.42
CA VAL A 27 42.07 48.18 3.34
C VAL A 27 41.54 47.30 2.22
N THR A 28 40.86 46.22 2.58
CA THR A 28 40.03 45.48 1.62
C THR A 28 38.84 46.37 1.29
N PRO A 29 38.48 46.57 0.01
CA PRO A 29 37.26 47.30 -0.32
C PRO A 29 36.10 46.60 0.39
N VAL A 30 35.44 47.37 1.26
CA VAL A 30 34.18 46.99 1.87
C VAL A 30 33.20 46.84 0.72
N THR A 31 32.83 45.60 0.41
CA THR A 31 31.70 45.35 -0.47
C THR A 31 30.45 45.69 0.34
N THR A 32 29.99 46.92 0.17
CA THR A 32 28.63 47.33 0.50
C THR A 32 27.75 46.84 -0.64
N GLU A 33 27.08 45.69 -0.46
CA GLU A 33 25.90 45.26 -1.22
C GLU A 33 25.00 44.54 -0.19
N GLU A 34 24.03 45.24 0.41
CA GLU A 34 22.66 45.35 -0.10
C GLU A 34 21.85 44.04 0.07
N SER A 35 20.93 44.08 1.04
CA SER A 35 19.63 43.38 1.04
C SER A 35 19.61 41.88 0.70
N SER A 36 20.30 41.03 1.46
CA SER A 36 19.95 39.60 1.49
C SER A 36 18.60 39.43 2.19
N SER A 37 17.56 39.07 1.45
CA SER A 37 16.21 38.83 1.98
C SER A 37 16.25 37.89 3.18
N SER A 38 15.35 38.08 4.16
CA SER A 38 15.25 37.23 5.36
C SER A 38 15.21 35.73 5.03
N ALA A 39 14.71 35.37 3.86
CA ALA A 39 14.65 34.02 3.31
C ALA A 39 16.01 33.39 2.93
N GLN A 40 17.02 34.19 2.57
CA GLN A 40 18.36 33.67 2.25
C GLN A 40 19.13 33.29 3.53
N LEU A 41 18.99 34.09 4.59
CA LEU A 41 19.58 33.83 5.90
C LEU A 41 18.98 32.59 6.58
N THR A 42 17.67 32.35 6.44
CA THR A 42 17.02 31.13 6.95
C THR A 42 17.49 29.88 6.21
N ASN A 43 17.69 29.96 4.89
CA ASN A 43 18.14 28.82 4.09
C ASN A 43 19.59 28.42 4.43
N VAL A 44 20.47 29.39 4.65
CA VAL A 44 21.86 29.15 5.11
C VAL A 44 21.88 28.48 6.49
N LYS A 45 21.03 28.94 7.42
CA LYS A 45 20.88 28.33 8.75
C LYS A 45 20.34 26.90 8.67
N LEU A 46 19.35 26.64 7.80
CA LEU A 46 18.78 25.31 7.56
C LEU A 46 19.82 24.31 7.03
N LEU A 47 20.60 24.73 6.03
CA LEU A 47 21.65 23.88 5.45
C LEU A 47 22.78 23.60 6.46
N ALA A 48 23.15 24.58 7.28
CA ALA A 48 24.13 24.41 8.34
C ALA A 48 23.65 23.42 9.41
N ALA A 49 22.38 23.51 9.83
CA ALA A 49 21.79 22.61 10.83
C ALA A 49 21.69 21.16 10.33
N ARG A 50 21.23 20.96 9.09
CA ARG A 50 21.12 19.62 8.47
C ARG A 50 22.49 18.94 8.34
N ARG A 51 23.51 19.72 7.96
CA ARG A 51 24.88 19.22 7.84
C ARG A 51 25.47 18.82 9.20
N LEU A 52 25.26 19.65 10.24
CA LEU A 52 25.68 19.34 11.60
C LEU A 52 25.02 18.05 12.12
N GLN A 53 23.72 17.88 11.91
CA GLN A 53 23.00 16.67 12.33
C GLN A 53 23.51 15.41 11.62
N GLN A 54 23.78 15.50 10.32
CA GLN A 54 24.31 14.38 9.54
C GLN A 54 25.72 13.99 9.99
N GLU A 55 26.62 14.95 10.18
CA GLU A 55 27.99 14.71 10.64
C GLU A 55 28.00 14.08 12.04
N LEU A 56 27.14 14.53 12.97
CA LEU A 56 27.00 13.91 14.29
C LEU A 56 26.51 12.45 14.22
N LEU A 57 25.53 12.17 13.36
CA LEU A 57 25.00 10.81 13.16
C LEU A 57 26.04 9.86 12.53
N ASP A 58 26.87 10.37 11.63
CA ASP A 58 27.90 9.56 10.98
C ASP A 58 29.07 9.29 11.94
N ILE A 59 29.43 10.24 12.82
CA ILE A 59 30.38 10.02 13.92
C ILE A 59 29.84 8.99 14.94
N GLU A 60 28.53 8.97 15.20
CA GLU A 60 27.90 8.02 16.13
C GLU A 60 27.83 6.60 15.56
N LYS A 61 27.57 6.45 14.26
CA LYS A 61 27.51 5.14 13.59
C LYS A 61 28.85 4.47 13.40
N ASP A 62 29.94 5.25 13.32
CA ASP A 62 31.28 4.70 13.14
C ASP A 62 31.81 4.11 14.46
N GLU A 63 31.45 2.85 14.70
CA GLU A 63 31.89 2.06 15.86
C GLU A 63 33.40 1.80 15.88
N SER A 64 34.12 1.99 14.76
CA SER A 64 35.57 1.77 14.64
C SER A 64 36.44 2.92 15.15
N MET A 65 35.87 4.12 15.34
CA MET A 65 36.61 5.32 15.71
C MET A 65 36.99 5.39 17.20
N LYS A 66 38.23 5.77 17.51
CA LYS A 66 38.70 5.96 18.88
C LYS A 66 37.99 7.16 19.55
N ALA A 67 37.81 7.09 20.87
CA ALA A 67 37.09 8.11 21.65
C ALA A 67 37.69 9.52 21.58
N LYS A 68 39.00 9.65 21.29
CA LYS A 68 39.67 10.95 21.09
C LYS A 68 39.30 11.56 19.74
N ASP A 69 39.25 10.74 18.69
CA ASP A 69 38.96 11.17 17.32
C ASP A 69 37.49 11.54 17.16
N ARG A 70 36.58 10.81 17.81
CA ARG A 70 35.15 11.18 17.90
C ARG A 70 34.93 12.57 18.52
N ARG A 71 35.63 12.88 19.61
CA ARG A 71 35.56 14.20 20.27
C ARG A 71 36.15 15.31 19.40
N SER A 72 37.24 15.04 18.69
CA SER A 72 37.84 16.01 17.76
C SER A 72 36.92 16.27 16.55
N ALA A 73 36.29 15.23 16.00
CA ALA A 73 35.36 15.35 14.88
C ALA A 73 34.10 16.14 15.29
N LYS A 74 33.55 15.88 16.48
CA LYS A 74 32.42 16.62 17.03
C LYS A 74 32.71 18.12 17.16
N ARG A 75 33.84 18.50 17.76
CA ARG A 75 34.25 19.91 17.90
C ARG A 75 34.47 20.58 16.55
N LYS A 76 34.99 19.85 15.56
CA LYS A 76 35.19 20.36 14.20
C LYS A 76 33.85 20.65 13.52
N ALA A 77 32.88 19.75 13.65
CA ALA A 77 31.53 19.95 13.10
C ALA A 77 30.83 21.15 13.76
N GLU A 78 30.94 21.30 15.08
CA GLU A 78 30.39 22.44 15.83
C GLU A 78 31.04 23.78 15.40
N ALA A 79 32.36 23.82 15.21
CA ALA A 79 33.06 25.02 14.75
C ALA A 79 32.66 25.44 13.32
N ILE A 80 32.47 24.46 12.42
CA ILE A 80 32.00 24.72 11.04
C ILE A 80 30.56 25.22 11.04
N ALA A 81 29.70 24.71 11.93
CA ALA A 81 28.34 25.18 12.07
C ALA A 81 28.30 26.64 12.55
N LEU A 82 29.09 26.98 13.57
CA LEU A 82 29.19 28.34 14.11
C LEU A 82 29.70 29.35 13.07
N GLU A 83 30.69 28.99 12.25
CA GLU A 83 31.22 29.85 11.19
C GLU A 83 30.18 30.17 10.10
N LYS A 84 29.29 29.21 9.80
CA LYS A 84 28.31 29.33 8.71
C LYS A 84 27.00 29.96 9.14
N SER A 85 26.52 29.66 10.35
CA SER A 85 25.20 30.12 10.82
C SER A 85 25.29 31.35 11.73
N GLY A 86 26.45 31.60 12.33
CA GLY A 86 26.64 32.64 13.35
C GLY A 86 25.98 32.34 14.71
N CYS A 87 25.41 31.15 14.89
CA CYS A 87 24.69 30.74 16.10
C CYS A 87 25.38 29.53 16.77
N SER A 88 25.15 29.34 18.08
CA SER A 88 25.68 28.19 18.80
C SER A 88 25.13 26.87 18.24
N ALA A 89 25.90 25.78 18.33
CA ALA A 89 25.51 24.48 17.80
C ALA A 89 24.20 23.96 18.42
N ASP A 90 24.01 24.18 19.74
CA ASP A 90 22.81 23.76 20.46
C ASP A 90 21.58 24.59 20.06
N GLU A 91 21.73 25.90 19.90
CA GLU A 91 20.67 26.81 19.44
C GLU A 91 20.26 26.49 18.00
N LEU A 92 21.22 26.16 17.13
CA LEU A 92 20.97 25.81 15.73
C LEU A 92 20.20 24.48 15.59
N LEU A 93 20.51 23.50 16.45
CA LEU A 93 19.80 22.22 16.52
C LEU A 93 18.39 22.35 17.09
N ALA A 94 18.18 23.25 18.07
CA ALA A 94 16.86 23.55 18.61
C ALA A 94 15.97 24.24 17.56
N TRP A 95 16.47 25.29 16.91
CA TRP A 95 15.78 26.00 15.82
C TRP A 95 15.40 25.07 14.67
N TYR A 96 16.29 24.12 14.30
CA TYR A 96 16.00 23.13 13.26
C TYR A 96 14.94 22.10 13.66
N LYS A 97 14.82 21.76 14.94
CA LYS A 97 13.73 20.89 15.43
C LYS A 97 12.39 21.60 15.37
N GLU A 98 12.34 22.86 15.80
CA GLU A 98 11.13 23.69 15.76
C GLU A 98 10.63 23.90 14.32
N GLN A 99 11.52 24.22 13.37
CA GLN A 99 11.13 24.33 11.96
C GLN A 99 10.71 23.01 11.30
N LYS A 100 11.15 21.86 11.82
CA LYS A 100 10.76 20.54 11.32
C LYS A 100 9.37 20.09 11.81
N ASP A 101 8.86 20.71 12.87
CA ASP A 101 7.52 20.43 13.39
C ASP A 101 6.44 21.30 12.73
N ASP A 102 6.80 22.47 12.20
CA ASP A 102 5.87 23.38 11.48
C ASP A 102 5.63 22.98 10.00
N ASP A 103 6.52 22.19 9.40
CA ASP A 103 6.52 21.84 7.95
C ASP A 103 6.25 20.33 7.70
N ARG A 104 5.39 19.72 8.53
CA ARG A 104 5.13 18.28 8.50
C ARG A 104 3.73 17.96 7.93
N PRO A 105 3.59 17.67 6.62
CA PRO A 105 2.60 16.67 6.21
C PRO A 105 3.08 15.31 6.73
N GLU A 106 2.16 14.56 7.32
CA GLU A 106 2.40 13.22 7.85
C GLU A 106 3.10 12.34 6.81
N THR A 107 4.27 11.79 7.12
CA THR A 107 4.60 10.37 6.97
C THR A 107 6.07 10.07 7.27
N ASN A 108 6.25 8.82 7.73
CA ASN A 108 7.48 8.03 7.66
C ASN A 108 8.53 8.20 8.76
N ASN A 109 8.14 7.61 9.88
CA ASN A 109 9.00 6.93 10.82
C ASN A 109 9.66 5.69 10.16
N SER A 110 10.97 5.73 9.91
CA SER A 110 11.73 4.51 9.57
C SER A 110 13.19 4.60 10.04
N ARG A 111 13.50 3.92 11.16
CA ARG A 111 14.87 3.53 11.49
C ARG A 111 14.92 2.37 12.49
N LYS A 112 14.90 1.14 11.97
CA LYS A 112 15.77 0.02 12.40
C LYS A 112 15.38 -1.24 11.62
N GLN A 113 16.18 -1.62 10.63
CA GLN A 113 17.03 -2.81 10.74
C GLN A 113 17.90 -2.98 9.48
N LYS A 114 19.05 -3.60 9.73
CA LYS A 114 20.27 -3.70 8.93
C LYS A 114 20.24 -4.96 8.04
N LYS A 115 20.99 -4.87 6.93
CA LYS A 115 21.84 -5.88 6.26
C LYS A 115 21.24 -7.26 5.94
N ALA A 116 21.17 -7.58 4.64
CA ALA A 116 21.92 -8.68 4.02
C ALA A 116 21.87 -8.51 2.49
N ASP A 117 22.79 -9.19 1.82
CA ASP A 117 23.35 -8.94 0.50
C ASP A 117 22.46 -9.41 -0.68
N ALA A 118 22.84 -8.95 -1.88
CA ALA A 118 22.53 -9.47 -3.22
C ALA A 118 21.53 -8.69 -4.11
N THR A 119 22.12 -8.18 -5.20
CA THR A 119 21.53 -7.77 -6.50
C THR A 119 20.68 -6.50 -6.53
N GLN A 120 21.36 -5.44 -7.00
CA GLN A 120 20.81 -4.16 -7.41
C GLN A 120 19.95 -4.29 -8.67
N THR A 121 18.64 -4.43 -8.51
CA THR A 121 17.63 -3.85 -9.43
C THR A 121 16.33 -3.68 -8.63
N ASP A 122 15.62 -2.60 -8.92
CA ASP A 122 14.34 -2.19 -8.34
C ASP A 122 14.35 -1.51 -6.96
N LYS A 123 14.25 -0.18 -7.03
CA LYS A 123 13.74 0.68 -5.95
C LYS A 123 12.40 0.14 -5.46
N ARG A 124 12.39 -0.57 -4.33
CA ARG A 124 11.23 -0.83 -3.43
C ARG A 124 9.86 -0.74 -4.13
N LYS A 125 9.57 -1.63 -5.09
CA LYS A 125 8.17 -1.83 -5.51
C LYS A 125 7.42 -2.29 -4.28
N ILE A 126 6.37 -1.57 -3.91
CA ILE A 126 5.43 -2.05 -2.88
C ILE A 126 4.81 -3.31 -3.49
N PRO A 127 5.04 -4.50 -2.92
CA PRO A 127 4.52 -5.71 -3.52
C PRO A 127 3.00 -5.66 -3.49
N TYR A 128 2.37 -5.86 -4.66
CA TYR A 128 0.91 -5.89 -4.78
C TYR A 128 0.42 -7.24 -4.25
N ILE A 129 0.17 -7.30 -2.94
CA ILE A 129 -0.23 -8.54 -2.28
C ILE A 129 -1.72 -8.50 -1.97
N LEU A 130 -2.44 -9.51 -2.45
CA LEU A 130 -3.82 -9.79 -2.09
C LEU A 130 -3.88 -10.95 -1.10
N PHE A 131 -4.85 -10.87 -0.21
CA PHE A 131 -5.25 -11.96 0.67
C PHE A 131 -6.53 -12.58 0.11
N ILE A 132 -6.52 -13.90 -0.03
CA ILE A 132 -7.68 -14.68 -0.44
C ILE A 132 -8.08 -15.56 0.74
N GLY A 133 -9.32 -15.41 1.19
CA GLY A 133 -9.91 -16.20 2.26
C GLY A 133 -11.11 -17.03 1.80
N GLN A 134 -11.59 -17.88 2.71
CA GLN A 134 -12.76 -18.76 2.50
C GLN A 134 -12.62 -19.75 1.33
N LEU A 135 -11.38 -20.14 0.99
CA LEU A 135 -11.15 -21.18 -0.01
C LEU A 135 -11.61 -22.56 0.49
N SER A 136 -11.89 -23.46 -0.46
CA SER A 136 -12.05 -24.88 -0.11
C SER A 136 -10.72 -25.45 0.38
N TYR A 137 -10.79 -26.53 1.17
CA TYR A 137 -9.58 -27.21 1.64
C TYR A 137 -8.89 -28.00 0.52
N ASP A 138 -9.66 -28.34 -0.52
CA ASP A 138 -9.21 -29.09 -1.68
C ASP A 138 -8.70 -28.18 -2.81
N THR A 139 -8.89 -26.86 -2.68
CA THR A 139 -8.47 -25.88 -3.68
C THR A 139 -6.96 -25.92 -3.87
N THR A 140 -6.53 -26.15 -5.11
CA THR A 140 -5.12 -26.15 -5.51
C THR A 140 -4.68 -24.77 -6.04
N LYS A 141 -3.36 -24.57 -6.15
CA LYS A 141 -2.79 -23.38 -6.79
C LYS A 141 -3.29 -23.22 -8.23
N GLU A 142 -3.35 -24.33 -8.96
CA GLU A 142 -3.76 -24.38 -10.37
C GLU A 142 -5.24 -24.01 -10.53
N SER A 143 -6.13 -24.56 -9.69
CA SER A 143 -7.56 -24.24 -9.69
C SER A 143 -7.80 -22.74 -9.44
N LEU A 144 -7.07 -22.15 -8.48
CA LEU A 144 -7.18 -20.72 -8.17
C LEU A 144 -6.63 -19.82 -9.29
N LEU A 145 -5.57 -20.26 -9.97
CA LEU A 145 -5.02 -19.54 -11.12
C LEU A 145 -5.95 -19.62 -12.33
N GLN A 146 -6.54 -20.79 -12.57
CA GLN A 146 -7.52 -21.01 -13.62
C GLN A 146 -8.78 -20.16 -13.39
N HIS A 147 -9.25 -20.05 -12.14
CA HIS A 147 -10.37 -19.17 -11.79
C HIS A 147 -10.08 -17.70 -12.13
N PHE A 148 -8.88 -17.23 -11.83
CA PHE A 148 -8.48 -15.88 -12.22
C PHE A 148 -8.38 -15.72 -13.73
N GLN A 149 -7.85 -16.71 -14.45
CA GLN A 149 -7.83 -16.68 -15.91
C GLN A 149 -9.23 -16.64 -16.50
N SER A 150 -10.17 -17.49 -16.04
CA SER A 150 -11.52 -17.55 -16.61
C SER A 150 -12.30 -16.27 -16.39
N GLU A 151 -12.24 -15.70 -15.18
CA GLU A 151 -13.02 -14.50 -14.83
C GLU A 151 -12.40 -13.21 -15.38
N LEU A 152 -11.09 -13.20 -15.66
CA LEU A 152 -10.39 -12.02 -16.20
C LEU A 152 -10.20 -12.08 -17.71
N ALA A 153 -10.44 -13.22 -18.35
CA ALA A 153 -10.40 -13.35 -19.81
C ALA A 153 -11.61 -12.70 -20.51
N ASP A 154 -12.71 -12.50 -19.78
CA ASP A 154 -13.93 -11.88 -20.32
C ASP A 154 -13.82 -10.34 -20.39
N ASP A 155 -12.93 -9.73 -19.61
CA ASP A 155 -12.58 -8.31 -19.73
C ASP A 155 -11.57 -8.15 -20.91
N ASP A 156 -11.91 -7.37 -21.93
CA ASP A 156 -11.13 -7.07 -23.16
C ASP A 156 -9.68 -6.52 -22.94
N ASP A 157 -9.23 -6.46 -21.69
CA ASP A 157 -7.99 -5.83 -21.24
C ASP A 157 -6.72 -6.69 -21.45
N GLY A 158 -6.84 -7.93 -21.97
CA GLY A 158 -5.69 -8.68 -22.50
C GLY A 158 -4.60 -9.01 -21.46
N PHE A 159 -4.97 -9.24 -20.20
CA PHE A 159 -3.99 -9.57 -19.16
C PHE A 159 -3.49 -11.02 -19.25
N ASP A 160 -2.19 -11.19 -19.52
CA ASP A 160 -1.53 -12.50 -19.42
C ASP A 160 -1.34 -12.92 -17.94
N ILE A 161 -2.31 -13.66 -17.41
CA ILE A 161 -2.23 -14.26 -16.07
C ILE A 161 -1.46 -15.57 -16.17
N ASN A 162 -0.18 -15.51 -15.82
CA ASN A 162 0.73 -16.64 -15.79
C ASN A 162 1.28 -16.80 -14.37
N GLU A 163 1.91 -17.95 -14.08
CA GLU A 163 2.56 -18.18 -12.78
C GLU A 163 3.64 -17.14 -12.44
N GLN A 164 4.16 -16.43 -13.45
CA GLN A 164 5.14 -15.37 -13.29
C GLN A 164 4.51 -14.03 -12.88
N THR A 165 3.31 -13.73 -13.37
CA THR A 165 2.58 -12.49 -13.03
C THR A 165 1.77 -12.63 -11.76
N CYS A 166 1.38 -13.86 -11.41
CA CYS A 166 0.57 -14.21 -10.25
C CYS A 166 1.25 -15.30 -9.40
N GLN A 167 1.98 -14.88 -8.36
CA GLN A 167 2.61 -15.80 -7.42
C GLN A 167 1.68 -16.12 -6.26
N ILE A 168 1.14 -17.33 -6.26
CA ILE A 168 0.18 -17.79 -5.26
C ILE A 168 0.90 -18.61 -4.19
N ARG A 169 0.71 -18.21 -2.92
CA ARG A 169 1.17 -18.90 -1.72
C ARG A 169 -0.02 -19.37 -0.89
N LEU A 170 -0.35 -20.65 -0.95
CA LEU A 170 -1.37 -21.26 -0.09
C LEU A 170 -0.84 -21.40 1.34
N LEU A 171 -1.68 -21.07 2.32
CA LEU A 171 -1.39 -21.28 3.73
C LEU A 171 -1.79 -22.70 4.11
N THR A 172 -0.80 -23.53 4.41
CA THR A 172 -1.01 -24.86 4.99
C THR A 172 -0.66 -24.86 6.47
N ASP A 173 -1.27 -25.78 7.21
CA ASP A 173 -0.89 -26.04 8.60
C ASP A 173 0.46 -26.78 8.64
N ALA A 174 1.37 -26.33 9.49
CA ALA A 174 2.72 -26.88 9.59
C ALA A 174 2.74 -28.33 10.09
N LYS A 175 1.74 -28.72 10.90
CA LYS A 175 1.66 -30.07 11.49
C LYS A 175 0.92 -31.05 10.59
N THR A 176 -0.27 -30.67 10.11
CA THR A 176 -1.12 -31.57 9.32
C THR A 176 -0.89 -31.47 7.81
N LYS A 177 -0.14 -30.47 7.34
CA LYS A 177 0.05 -30.11 5.92
C LYS A 177 -1.26 -29.84 5.15
N LYS A 178 -2.40 -29.80 5.83
CA LYS A 178 -3.70 -29.49 5.23
C LYS A 178 -3.81 -28.01 4.91
N SER A 179 -4.54 -27.68 3.85
CA SER A 179 -4.87 -26.28 3.52
C SER A 179 -5.62 -25.62 4.68
N ARG A 180 -5.31 -24.35 4.95
CA ARG A 180 -6.06 -23.53 5.92
C ARG A 180 -7.21 -22.76 5.27
N GLY A 181 -7.47 -22.97 3.98
CA GLY A 181 -8.51 -22.25 3.23
C GLY A 181 -8.17 -20.77 3.01
N MET A 182 -6.88 -20.44 2.97
CA MET A 182 -6.39 -19.07 2.78
C MET A 182 -5.16 -19.08 1.88
N ALA A 183 -4.99 -18.04 1.07
CA ALA A 183 -3.82 -17.84 0.22
C ALA A 183 -3.39 -16.36 0.22
N PHE A 184 -2.10 -16.13 -0.02
CA PHE A 184 -1.61 -14.81 -0.43
C PHE A 184 -1.22 -14.87 -1.89
N VAL A 185 -1.59 -13.84 -2.63
CA VAL A 185 -1.27 -13.72 -4.05
C VAL A 185 -0.48 -12.46 -4.25
N GLU A 186 0.73 -12.61 -4.77
CA GLU A 186 1.59 -11.49 -5.14
C GLU A 186 1.49 -11.28 -6.65
N LEU A 187 1.15 -10.05 -7.01
CA LEU A 187 0.91 -9.63 -8.38
C LEU A 187 2.02 -8.69 -8.85
N SER A 188 2.34 -8.76 -10.15
CA SER A 188 3.37 -7.94 -10.78
C SER A 188 2.90 -6.52 -11.12
N THR A 189 1.62 -6.36 -11.49
CA THR A 189 1.05 -5.08 -11.96
C THR A 189 -0.08 -4.59 -11.05
N PRO A 190 -0.25 -3.26 -10.92
CA PRO A 190 -1.37 -2.70 -10.16
C PRO A 190 -2.72 -2.98 -10.82
N GLU A 191 -2.78 -3.02 -12.14
CA GLU A 191 -4.01 -3.27 -12.91
C GLU A 191 -4.58 -4.66 -12.60
N LEU A 192 -3.73 -5.70 -12.60
CA LEU A 192 -4.11 -7.05 -12.17
C LEU A 192 -4.65 -7.07 -10.74
N MET A 193 -4.09 -6.27 -9.84
CA MET A 193 -4.57 -6.17 -8.47
C MET A 193 -5.98 -5.60 -8.41
N HIS A 194 -6.27 -4.53 -9.17
CA HIS A 194 -7.61 -3.97 -9.25
C HIS A 194 -8.61 -4.94 -9.87
N ALA A 195 -8.20 -5.66 -10.92
CA ALA A 195 -9.04 -6.64 -11.58
C ALA A 195 -9.36 -7.84 -10.64
N CYS A 196 -8.36 -8.38 -9.94
CA CYS A 196 -8.57 -9.43 -8.94
C CYS A 196 -9.48 -8.98 -7.77
N LEU A 197 -9.45 -7.70 -7.39
CA LEU A 197 -10.33 -7.17 -6.34
C LEU A 197 -11.81 -7.13 -6.74
N LYS A 198 -12.11 -7.04 -8.05
CA LYS A 198 -13.49 -7.16 -8.56
C LYS A 198 -14.05 -8.57 -8.31
N LEU A 199 -13.19 -9.59 -8.26
CA LEU A 199 -13.56 -10.99 -8.03
C LEU A 199 -13.93 -11.31 -6.58
N HIS A 200 -14.06 -10.30 -5.72
CA HIS A 200 -14.53 -10.48 -4.35
C HIS A 200 -15.94 -11.10 -4.33
N LYS A 201 -16.13 -12.16 -3.53
CA LYS A 201 -17.37 -12.96 -3.39
C LYS A 201 -17.78 -13.78 -4.63
N THR A 202 -16.88 -13.98 -5.58
CA THR A 202 -17.09 -14.96 -6.67
C THR A 202 -17.11 -16.39 -6.14
N MET A 203 -17.72 -17.30 -6.90
CA MET A 203 -17.87 -18.71 -6.53
C MET A 203 -16.70 -19.54 -7.07
N LEU A 204 -16.02 -20.25 -6.18
CA LEU A 204 -14.97 -21.21 -6.51
C LEU A 204 -15.20 -22.51 -5.73
N GLU A 205 -15.29 -23.63 -6.44
CA GLU A 205 -15.45 -24.98 -5.86
C GLU A 205 -16.60 -25.07 -4.83
N GLY A 206 -17.72 -24.42 -5.11
CA GLY A 206 -18.91 -24.41 -4.25
C GLY A 206 -18.81 -23.51 -3.02
N ARG A 207 -17.81 -22.62 -2.94
CA ARG A 207 -17.68 -21.63 -1.87
C ARG A 207 -17.45 -20.23 -2.45
N ARG A 208 -17.93 -19.20 -1.75
CA ARG A 208 -17.61 -17.81 -2.09
C ARG A 208 -16.25 -17.44 -1.52
N ILE A 209 -15.40 -16.87 -2.36
CA ILE A 209 -14.05 -16.45 -1.97
C ILE A 209 -14.01 -15.00 -1.55
N ASN A 210 -13.20 -14.67 -0.55
CA ASN A 210 -12.99 -13.29 -0.13
C ASN A 210 -11.64 -12.81 -0.66
N VAL A 211 -11.64 -11.85 -1.57
CA VAL A 211 -10.41 -11.21 -2.08
C VAL A 211 -10.26 -9.82 -1.46
N GLU A 212 -9.19 -9.60 -0.70
CA GLU A 212 -8.93 -8.36 0.04
C GLU A 212 -7.49 -7.87 -0.18
N LYS A 213 -7.24 -6.56 -0.08
CA LYS A 213 -5.86 -6.03 -0.08
C LYS A 213 -5.13 -6.44 1.20
N SER A 214 -3.90 -6.94 1.05
CA SER A 214 -3.07 -7.28 2.20
C SER A 214 -2.36 -6.04 2.75
N ALA A 215 -2.63 -5.72 4.02
CA ALA A 215 -1.80 -4.77 4.77
C ALA A 215 -0.57 -5.52 5.32
N GLY A 216 0.59 -5.32 4.70
CA GLY A 216 1.86 -5.83 5.21
C GLY A 216 2.13 -5.36 6.64
N GLY A 217 2.68 -6.22 7.49
CA GLY A 217 2.96 -5.92 8.89
C GLY A 217 2.82 -7.13 9.81
N GLY A 218 3.40 -7.05 11.01
CA GLY A 218 3.37 -8.13 12.00
C GLY A 218 1.95 -8.59 12.35
N LYS A 219 1.79 -9.87 12.71
CA LYS A 219 0.50 -10.56 12.91
C LYS A 219 -0.48 -9.84 13.87
N HIS A 220 0.00 -8.99 14.77
CA HIS A 220 -0.80 -8.33 15.81
C HIS A 220 -0.61 -6.80 15.89
N SER A 221 -0.15 -6.15 14.82
CA SER A 221 -0.03 -4.69 14.84
C SER A 221 -1.43 -4.03 14.74
N GLU A 222 -1.76 -3.14 15.67
CA GLU A 222 -2.98 -2.31 15.60
C GLU A 222 -3.03 -1.47 14.31
N GLN A 223 -1.87 -0.91 13.89
CA GLN A 223 -1.75 -0.17 12.64
C GLN A 223 -2.13 -1.02 11.41
N ARG A 224 -1.89 -2.34 11.46
CA ARG A 224 -2.30 -3.26 10.38
C ARG A 224 -3.82 -3.45 10.38
N LYS A 225 -4.45 -3.56 11.55
CA LYS A 225 -5.91 -3.70 11.66
C LYS A 225 -6.63 -2.46 11.15
N GLU A 226 -6.13 -1.28 11.51
CA GLU A 226 -6.67 -0.01 11.03
C GLU A 226 -6.56 0.12 9.51
N LYS A 227 -5.38 -0.18 8.93
CA LYS A 227 -5.20 -0.22 7.47
C LYS A 227 -6.11 -1.23 6.78
N LEU A 228 -6.30 -2.40 7.37
CA LEU A 228 -7.19 -3.41 6.80
C LEU A 228 -8.66 -2.95 6.86
N LYS A 229 -9.06 -2.26 7.94
CA LYS A 229 -10.38 -1.66 8.03
C LYS A 229 -10.59 -0.60 6.94
N THR A 230 -9.63 0.31 6.75
CA THR A 230 -9.73 1.33 5.70
C THR A 230 -9.77 0.71 4.31
N PHE A 231 -8.96 -0.32 4.02
CA PHE A 231 -9.01 -1.01 2.73
C PHE A 231 -10.33 -1.73 2.48
N ARG A 232 -10.94 -2.33 3.51
CA ARG A 232 -12.27 -2.96 3.39
C ARG A 232 -13.35 -1.94 3.13
N THR A 233 -13.37 -0.83 3.87
CA THR A 233 -14.32 0.25 3.65
C THR A 233 -14.19 0.84 2.25
N GLN A 234 -12.96 1.11 1.78
CA GLN A 234 -12.72 1.58 0.40
C GLN A 234 -13.20 0.59 -0.67
N GLN A 235 -13.04 -0.70 -0.41
CA GLN A 235 -13.49 -1.75 -1.34
C GLN A 235 -15.02 -1.85 -1.35
N GLU A 236 -15.67 -1.77 -0.18
CA GLU A 236 -17.12 -1.75 -0.05
C GLU A 236 -17.73 -0.52 -0.74
N GLU A 237 -17.19 0.68 -0.50
CA GLU A 237 -17.60 1.93 -1.17
C GLU A 237 -17.46 1.85 -2.70
N TYR A 238 -16.36 1.25 -3.18
CA TYR A 238 -16.16 1.06 -4.63
C TYR A 238 -17.23 0.14 -5.22
N ILE A 239 -17.49 -1.01 -4.58
CA ILE A 239 -18.52 -1.97 -5.02
C ILE A 239 -19.90 -1.33 -4.98
N GLU A 240 -20.23 -0.60 -3.92
CA GLU A 240 -21.49 0.14 -3.80
C GLU A 240 -21.66 1.14 -4.94
N SER A 241 -20.64 1.96 -5.20
CA SER A 241 -20.69 2.94 -6.30
C SER A 241 -20.83 2.27 -7.67
N MET A 242 -20.25 1.09 -7.86
CA MET A 242 -20.32 0.33 -9.10
C MET A 242 -21.70 -0.27 -9.31
N VAL A 243 -22.27 -0.90 -8.27
CA VAL A 243 -23.62 -1.47 -8.31
C VAL A 243 -24.67 -0.38 -8.54
N THR A 244 -24.55 0.76 -7.87
CA THR A 244 -25.48 1.89 -8.08
C THR A 244 -25.42 2.39 -9.53
N LYS A 245 -24.22 2.55 -10.11
CA LYS A 245 -24.07 2.92 -11.52
C LYS A 245 -24.68 1.89 -12.46
N MET A 246 -24.46 0.60 -12.22
CA MET A 246 -25.09 -0.46 -13.00
C MET A 246 -26.61 -0.32 -12.97
N ILE A 247 -27.22 -0.19 -11.79
CA ILE A 247 -28.67 -0.01 -11.66
C ILE A 247 -29.15 1.25 -12.38
N ASP A 248 -28.43 2.37 -12.26
CA ASP A 248 -28.77 3.62 -12.95
C ASP A 248 -28.68 3.50 -14.48
N GLU A 249 -27.75 2.71 -15.03
CA GLU A 249 -27.67 2.42 -16.46
C GLU A 249 -28.90 1.62 -16.94
N TYR A 250 -29.33 0.62 -16.17
CA TYR A 250 -30.57 -0.13 -16.46
C TYR A 250 -31.82 0.75 -16.35
N LYS A 251 -31.82 1.73 -15.43
CA LYS A 251 -32.88 2.75 -15.35
C LYS A 251 -32.88 3.66 -16.59
N GLN A 252 -31.71 4.12 -17.04
CA GLN A 252 -31.59 4.98 -18.23
C GLN A 252 -31.99 4.26 -19.52
N LYS A 253 -31.65 2.97 -19.66
CA LYS A 253 -32.15 2.13 -20.76
C LYS A 253 -33.66 1.94 -20.73
N GLY A 254 -34.31 2.27 -19.61
CA GLY A 254 -35.72 2.06 -19.42
C GLY A 254 -36.06 0.59 -19.24
N GLU A 255 -35.13 -0.22 -18.74
CA GLU A 255 -35.29 -1.65 -18.39
C GLU A 255 -35.67 -1.86 -16.92
N ILE A 256 -35.47 -0.84 -16.06
CA ILE A 256 -35.99 -0.76 -14.69
C ILE A 256 -36.63 0.62 -14.47
N GLN A 257 -37.85 0.68 -13.94
CA GLN A 257 -38.54 1.93 -13.62
C GLN A 257 -38.14 2.46 -12.24
N ASP A 258 -38.31 3.76 -12.03
CA ASP A 258 -38.03 4.38 -10.74
C ASP A 258 -39.06 3.93 -9.69
N GLY A 259 -38.59 3.34 -8.59
CA GLY A 259 -39.44 2.72 -7.57
C GLY A 259 -39.84 1.27 -7.82
N GLU A 260 -39.35 0.63 -8.89
CA GLU A 260 -39.60 -0.79 -9.19
C GLU A 260 -38.85 -1.74 -8.24
N LEU A 261 -37.69 -1.29 -7.73
CA LEU A 261 -36.84 -2.03 -6.79
C LEU A 261 -36.88 -1.39 -5.41
N ASP A 262 -37.18 -2.21 -4.40
CA ASP A 262 -37.19 -1.77 -3.01
C ASP A 262 -35.76 -1.46 -2.54
N GLU A 263 -35.63 -0.55 -1.58
CA GLU A 263 -34.36 -0.19 -0.93
C GLU A 263 -33.62 -1.42 -0.37
N GLY A 264 -34.37 -2.41 0.14
CA GLY A 264 -33.82 -3.67 0.63
C GLY A 264 -33.14 -4.52 -0.45
N VAL A 265 -33.67 -4.51 -1.68
CA VAL A 265 -33.10 -5.26 -2.81
C VAL A 265 -31.85 -4.55 -3.33
N ILE A 266 -31.88 -3.22 -3.38
CA ILE A 266 -30.71 -2.40 -3.74
C ILE A 266 -29.58 -2.67 -2.74
N ALA A 267 -29.88 -2.66 -1.44
CA ALA A 267 -28.91 -2.99 -0.39
C ALA A 267 -28.43 -4.46 -0.47
N LEU A 268 -29.25 -5.39 -0.98
CA LEU A 268 -28.84 -6.76 -1.24
C LEU A 268 -27.81 -6.81 -2.39
N CYS A 269 -28.07 -6.11 -3.50
CA CYS A 269 -27.13 -6.01 -4.63
C CYS A 269 -25.74 -5.53 -4.17
N GLN A 270 -25.68 -4.49 -3.33
CA GLN A 270 -24.43 -3.95 -2.79
C GLN A 270 -23.60 -4.98 -1.98
N ARG A 271 -24.24 -6.03 -1.45
CA ARG A 271 -23.56 -7.08 -0.67
C ARG A 271 -23.00 -8.21 -1.54
N HIS A 272 -23.43 -8.33 -2.79
CA HIS A 272 -22.99 -9.36 -3.71
C HIS A 272 -21.84 -8.88 -4.61
N SER A 273 -21.23 -9.81 -5.36
CA SER A 273 -20.21 -9.47 -6.35
C SER A 273 -20.86 -8.72 -7.51
N GLY A 274 -20.17 -7.72 -8.07
CA GLY A 274 -20.67 -6.94 -9.22
C GLY A 274 -21.06 -7.83 -10.41
N ALA A 275 -20.30 -8.89 -10.68
CA ALA A 275 -20.59 -9.83 -11.75
C ALA A 275 -21.91 -10.62 -11.51
N VAL A 276 -22.18 -11.00 -10.25
CA VAL A 276 -23.44 -11.67 -9.88
C VAL A 276 -24.61 -10.72 -10.03
N VAL A 277 -24.44 -9.45 -9.65
CA VAL A 277 -25.48 -8.42 -9.77
C VAL A 277 -25.77 -8.15 -11.24
N GLN A 278 -24.74 -7.99 -12.08
CA GLN A 278 -24.89 -7.79 -13.52
C GLN A 278 -25.65 -8.96 -14.17
N ALA A 279 -25.25 -10.20 -13.90
CA ALA A 279 -25.94 -11.39 -14.41
C ALA A 279 -27.38 -11.52 -13.89
N ALA A 280 -27.64 -11.08 -12.65
CA ALA A 280 -29.00 -11.08 -12.08
C ALA A 280 -29.89 -10.05 -12.77
N LEU A 281 -29.36 -8.85 -13.05
CA LEU A 281 -30.07 -7.79 -13.77
C LEU A 281 -30.34 -8.19 -15.21
N GLU A 282 -29.39 -8.80 -15.90
CA GLU A 282 -29.57 -9.31 -17.26
C GLU A 282 -30.69 -10.37 -17.31
N ARG A 283 -30.63 -11.39 -16.43
CA ARG A 283 -31.71 -12.40 -16.33
C ARG A 283 -33.06 -11.82 -15.95
N TYR A 284 -33.06 -10.77 -15.14
CA TYR A 284 -34.27 -10.07 -14.77
C TYR A 284 -34.93 -9.42 -15.99
N VAL A 285 -34.14 -8.80 -16.86
CA VAL A 285 -34.61 -8.19 -18.12
C VAL A 285 -35.07 -9.27 -19.10
N ASP A 286 -34.28 -10.32 -19.31
CA ASP A 286 -34.59 -11.43 -20.23
C ASP A 286 -35.88 -12.18 -19.86
N SER A 287 -36.17 -12.29 -18.57
CA SER A 287 -37.37 -12.98 -18.07
C SER A 287 -38.60 -12.08 -17.98
N ASN A 288 -38.55 -10.85 -18.51
CA ASN A 288 -39.58 -9.83 -18.30
C ASN A 288 -39.95 -9.66 -16.81
N GLY A 289 -38.95 -9.56 -15.92
CA GLY A 289 -39.15 -9.50 -14.48
C GLY A 289 -40.11 -8.40 -14.00
N ARG A 290 -40.30 -7.37 -14.82
CA ARG A 290 -41.31 -6.30 -14.70
C ARG A 290 -42.75 -6.76 -14.70
N GLU A 291 -43.07 -7.80 -15.45
CA GLU A 291 -44.43 -8.33 -15.59
C GLU A 291 -44.80 -9.26 -14.43
N MET A 292 -43.84 -9.53 -13.53
CA MET A 292 -44.07 -10.36 -12.35
C MET A 292 -44.83 -9.57 -11.27
N ASP A 293 -45.65 -10.29 -10.50
CA ASP A 293 -46.47 -9.70 -9.41
C ASP A 293 -45.63 -8.94 -8.36
N ASN A 294 -44.38 -9.35 -8.14
CA ASN A 294 -43.43 -8.66 -7.26
C ASN A 294 -42.03 -8.63 -7.89
N PRO A 295 -41.70 -7.53 -8.61
CA PRO A 295 -40.45 -7.42 -9.33
C PRO A 295 -39.22 -7.37 -8.40
N SER A 296 -39.32 -6.63 -7.28
CA SER A 296 -38.32 -6.59 -6.20
C SER A 296 -37.97 -7.99 -5.65
N ALA A 297 -38.99 -8.79 -5.34
CA ALA A 297 -38.79 -10.15 -4.82
C ALA A 297 -38.20 -11.09 -5.88
N TYR A 298 -38.57 -10.91 -7.14
CA TYR A 298 -38.03 -11.71 -8.24
C TYR A 298 -36.52 -11.46 -8.42
N LEU A 299 -36.08 -10.20 -8.45
CA LEU A 299 -34.66 -9.86 -8.51
C LEU A 299 -33.90 -10.41 -7.28
N SER A 300 -34.49 -10.31 -6.09
CA SER A 300 -33.91 -10.88 -4.86
C SER A 300 -33.73 -12.41 -4.96
N PHE A 301 -34.72 -13.10 -5.53
CA PHE A 301 -34.65 -14.54 -5.78
C PHE A 301 -33.55 -14.88 -6.79
N LEU A 302 -33.45 -14.14 -7.89
CA LEU A 302 -32.41 -14.33 -8.90
C LEU A 302 -31.00 -14.15 -8.32
N LEU A 303 -30.79 -13.08 -7.53
CA LEU A 303 -29.53 -12.84 -6.81
C LEU A 303 -29.18 -14.01 -5.88
N GLY A 304 -30.16 -14.49 -5.10
CA GLY A 304 -29.97 -15.63 -4.20
C GLY A 304 -29.60 -16.90 -4.94
N LYS A 305 -30.26 -17.18 -6.07
CA LYS A 305 -30.02 -18.34 -6.92
C LYS A 305 -28.63 -18.28 -7.56
N LEU A 306 -28.27 -17.18 -8.20
CA LEU A 306 -26.94 -16.99 -8.82
C LEU A 306 -25.81 -16.99 -7.79
N ALA A 307 -26.04 -16.45 -6.59
CA ALA A 307 -25.05 -16.48 -5.51
C ALA A 307 -24.82 -17.89 -4.92
N GLN A 308 -25.70 -18.86 -5.18
CA GLN A 308 -25.57 -20.25 -4.77
C GLN A 308 -25.06 -21.15 -5.91
N GLU A 309 -25.61 -20.99 -7.11
CA GLU A 309 -25.28 -21.82 -8.27
C GLU A 309 -24.01 -21.34 -9.00
N GLY A 310 -23.61 -20.08 -8.81
CA GLY A 310 -22.58 -19.41 -9.59
C GLY A 310 -23.15 -18.73 -10.84
N ILE A 311 -22.33 -17.89 -11.47
CA ILE A 311 -22.69 -17.16 -12.70
C ILE A 311 -22.66 -18.10 -13.91
N TYR A 312 -21.80 -19.12 -13.88
CA TYR A 312 -21.69 -20.12 -14.93
C TYR A 312 -22.95 -20.96 -15.02
N ASP A 313 -23.62 -20.88 -16.17
CA ASP A 313 -24.82 -21.64 -16.47
C ASP A 313 -24.58 -23.13 -16.24
N SER A 314 -25.29 -23.66 -15.23
CA SER A 314 -25.39 -25.08 -14.93
C SER A 314 -25.99 -25.89 -16.10
N GLU A 315 -26.42 -25.25 -17.18
CA GLU A 315 -26.92 -25.91 -18.39
C GLU A 315 -25.86 -26.73 -19.13
N LYS A 316 -24.56 -26.39 -19.04
CA LYS A 316 -23.48 -27.22 -19.62
C LYS A 316 -22.94 -28.31 -18.68
N GLY A 317 -23.50 -28.45 -17.48
CA GLY A 317 -22.92 -29.26 -16.41
C GLY A 317 -23.88 -30.14 -15.61
N LYS A 318 -25.17 -30.24 -15.96
CA LYS A 318 -26.08 -31.22 -15.35
C LYS A 318 -25.66 -32.65 -15.74
N LYS A 319 -24.65 -33.20 -15.07
CA LYS A 319 -24.68 -34.64 -14.80
C LYS A 319 -25.91 -34.86 -13.93
N ALA A 320 -26.85 -35.66 -14.45
CA ALA A 320 -28.08 -36.05 -13.79
C ALA A 320 -27.82 -36.38 -12.31
N PRO A 321 -28.76 -36.05 -11.40
CA PRO A 321 -28.63 -36.49 -10.01
C PRO A 321 -28.51 -38.02 -10.03
N THR A 322 -27.31 -38.52 -9.69
CA THR A 322 -27.12 -39.95 -9.49
C THR A 322 -28.03 -40.34 -8.35
N ASN A 323 -29.07 -41.13 -8.67
CA ASN A 323 -29.98 -41.71 -7.70
C ASN A 323 -29.16 -42.32 -6.55
N VAL A 324 -29.31 -41.75 -5.36
CA VAL A 324 -28.74 -42.26 -4.12
C VAL A 324 -29.56 -43.49 -3.71
N THR A 325 -29.38 -44.60 -4.42
CA THR A 325 -29.91 -45.91 -4.01
C THR A 325 -28.83 -46.96 -3.76
N ASP A 326 -27.55 -46.70 -4.02
CA ASP A 326 -26.47 -47.59 -3.62
C ASP A 326 -25.77 -47.10 -2.34
N ARG A 327 -26.44 -47.32 -1.21
CA ARG A 327 -25.72 -47.48 0.06
C ARG A 327 -25.21 -48.92 0.11
N PRO A 328 -23.90 -49.17 0.25
CA PRO A 328 -23.42 -50.52 0.49
C PRO A 328 -24.01 -51.05 1.81
N PRO A 329 -24.42 -52.32 1.89
CA PRO A 329 -25.09 -52.85 3.07
C PRO A 329 -24.18 -52.74 4.30
N LYS A 330 -24.76 -52.25 5.41
CA LYS A 330 -24.12 -52.25 6.72
C LYS A 330 -23.60 -53.66 7.01
N ARG A 331 -22.28 -53.81 7.15
CA ARG A 331 -21.66 -55.03 7.66
C ARG A 331 -22.24 -55.31 9.06
N VAL A 332 -23.13 -56.29 9.12
CA VAL A 332 -23.55 -56.92 10.38
C VAL A 332 -22.34 -57.68 10.89
N ARG A 333 -21.83 -57.29 12.07
CA ARG A 333 -20.86 -58.11 12.81
C ARG A 333 -21.59 -59.35 13.29
N LEU A 334 -21.22 -60.51 12.75
CA LEU A 334 -21.66 -61.82 13.23
C LEU A 334 -20.67 -62.32 14.30
N LYS A 335 -21.29 -62.66 15.44
CA LYS A 335 -20.79 -63.26 16.68
C LYS A 335 -20.03 -62.35 17.64
#